data_AF-A0A2V7L3U6-F1
#
_entry.id   AF-A0A2V7L3U6-F1
#
_cell.length_a   1.000
_cell.length_b   1.000
_cell.length_c   1.000
_cell.angle_alpha   90.00
_cell.angle_beta   90.00
_cell.angle_gamma   90.00
#
_symmetry.space_group_name_H-M   'P 1'
#
loop_
_entity.id
_entity.type
_entity.pdbx_description
1 polymer ?
#
loop_
_entity_poly.entity_id
_entity_poly.type
_entity_poly.pdbx_seq_one_letter_code
_entity_poly.pdbx_strand_id
1 'polypeptide(L)'
;MTAPSTRRLIPLLISALLLLACASTAPPPPVAAVTIAPVTTEIVIGASVQLTATTWDASGRVLQGRDVTWTHSDPTVGTVSARELVTARSRGTTTITATSEGQHCTSVVIVHLAMGV
;
A
#
# COMPACT_ATOMS: atom_id res chain seq x y z
N MET A 1 -69.67 -14.13 -5.52
CA MET A 1 -70.31 -13.66 -6.77
C MET A 1 -69.80 -12.26 -7.08
N THR A 2 -68.96 -12.17 -8.12
CA THR A 2 -68.65 -11.04 -9.05
C THR A 2 -68.53 -9.58 -8.56
N ALA A 3 -67.35 -9.01 -8.88
CA ALA A 3 -66.93 -7.60 -8.80
C ALA A 3 -67.87 -6.60 -9.51
N PRO A 4 -67.62 -5.28 -9.37
CA PRO A 4 -66.91 -4.63 -10.47
C PRO A 4 -65.82 -3.63 -10.07
N SER A 5 -64.88 -3.49 -10.98
CA SER A 5 -63.75 -2.57 -10.98
C SER A 5 -64.18 -1.10 -10.97
N THR A 6 -63.45 -0.25 -10.24
CA THR A 6 -63.51 1.20 -10.43
C THR A 6 -62.09 1.74 -10.59
N ARG A 7 -61.75 1.92 -11.86
CA ARG A 7 -60.57 2.60 -12.39
C ARG A 7 -60.84 4.10 -12.26
N ARG A 8 -59.94 4.89 -11.63
CA ARG A 8 -59.60 6.28 -12.03
C ARG A 8 -58.54 6.92 -11.12
N LEU A 9 -57.43 7.28 -11.77
CA LEU A 9 -56.50 8.40 -11.56
C LEU A 9 -56.20 8.88 -10.12
N ILE A 10 -54.99 8.58 -9.64
CA ILE A 10 -54.34 9.33 -8.56
C ILE A 10 -53.43 10.39 -9.21
N PRO A 11 -53.59 11.69 -8.91
CA PRO A 11 -52.85 12.77 -9.57
C PRO A 11 -51.43 12.93 -9.04
N LEU A 12 -50.55 13.34 -9.96
CA LEU A 12 -49.18 13.83 -9.79
C LEU A 12 -49.15 15.01 -8.78
N LEU A 13 -48.40 14.92 -7.66
CA LEU A 13 -47.81 16.06 -6.89
C LEU A 13 -47.26 15.63 -5.51
N ILE A 14 -46.13 14.91 -5.43
CA ILE A 14 -45.14 15.10 -4.33
C ILE A 14 -43.73 14.92 -4.91
N SER A 15 -43.13 16.05 -5.24
CA SER A 15 -41.73 16.43 -5.08
C SER A 15 -40.63 15.40 -5.33
N ALA A 16 -39.87 15.67 -6.39
CA ALA A 16 -38.50 15.23 -6.56
C ALA A 16 -37.65 15.50 -5.30
N LEU A 17 -36.99 14.44 -4.81
CA LEU A 17 -35.63 14.55 -4.29
C LEU A 17 -34.81 13.42 -4.93
N LEU A 18 -34.56 13.60 -6.22
CA LEU A 18 -33.50 12.92 -6.94
C LEU A 18 -32.18 13.44 -6.36
N LEU A 19 -31.67 12.81 -5.29
CA LEU A 19 -30.27 12.95 -4.92
C LEU A 19 -29.43 12.10 -5.88
N LEU A 20 -29.49 12.42 -7.19
CA LEU A 20 -28.37 12.18 -8.08
C LEU A 20 -27.32 13.23 -7.71
N ALA A 21 -26.67 13.05 -6.57
CA ALA A 21 -25.35 13.62 -6.40
C ALA A 21 -24.48 12.94 -7.46
N CYS A 22 -24.20 13.61 -8.58
CA CYS A 22 -23.03 13.22 -9.35
C CYS A 22 -21.84 13.54 -8.45
N ALA A 23 -21.42 12.57 -7.64
CA ALA A 23 -20.09 12.63 -7.07
C ALA A 23 -19.15 12.57 -8.27
N SER A 24 -18.71 13.73 -8.76
CA SER A 24 -17.53 13.81 -9.60
C SER A 24 -16.37 13.45 -8.68
N THR A 25 -16.16 12.16 -8.51
CA THR A 25 -15.03 11.65 -7.74
C THR A 25 -13.81 11.96 -8.59
N ALA A 26 -13.11 13.04 -8.27
CA ALA A 26 -11.82 13.33 -8.87
C ALA A 26 -10.93 12.08 -8.75
N PRO A 27 -10.10 11.78 -9.77
CA PRO A 27 -9.18 10.64 -9.67
C PRO A 27 -8.27 10.83 -8.45
N PRO A 28 -7.93 9.75 -7.74
CA PRO A 28 -7.07 9.83 -6.57
C PRO A 28 -5.69 10.39 -6.97
N PRO A 29 -5.05 11.22 -6.11
CA PRO A 29 -3.76 11.82 -6.42
C PRO A 29 -2.67 10.76 -6.62
N PRO A 30 -1.75 10.93 -7.60
CA PRO A 30 -0.69 9.97 -7.87
C PRO A 30 0.37 9.96 -6.75
N VAL A 31 1.15 8.88 -6.67
CA VAL A 31 2.32 8.84 -5.78
C VAL A 31 3.40 9.79 -6.32
N ALA A 32 3.85 10.72 -5.46
CA ALA A 32 4.94 11.63 -5.73
C ALA A 32 6.24 11.22 -5.03
N ALA A 33 6.16 10.50 -3.92
CA ALA A 33 7.33 9.98 -3.21
C ALA A 33 7.05 8.66 -2.47
N VAL A 34 8.11 7.88 -2.27
CA VAL A 34 8.13 6.69 -1.40
C VAL A 34 9.19 6.91 -0.34
N THR A 35 8.93 6.52 0.90
CA THR A 35 9.91 6.51 1.99
C THR A 35 9.95 5.14 2.64
N ILE A 36 11.14 4.67 3.04
CA ILE A 36 11.30 3.41 3.78
C ILE A 36 11.82 3.72 5.19
N ALA A 37 11.25 3.05 6.19
CA ALA A 37 11.78 3.03 7.54
C ALA A 37 11.97 1.57 8.02
N PRO A 38 13.07 1.26 8.74
CA PRO A 38 14.30 2.07 8.87
C PRO A 38 15.07 2.24 7.54
N VAL A 39 15.86 3.32 7.43
CA VAL A 39 16.71 3.61 6.25
C VAL A 39 17.97 2.74 6.25
N THR A 40 18.48 2.39 7.43
CA THR A 40 19.62 1.48 7.59
C THR A 40 19.39 0.61 8.80
N THR A 41 19.69 -0.68 8.67
CA THR A 41 19.57 -1.66 9.76
C THR A 41 20.78 -2.57 9.80
N GLU A 42 21.27 -2.86 10.99
CA GLU A 42 22.24 -3.92 11.25
C GLU A 42 21.55 -5.09 11.95
N ILE A 43 21.69 -6.29 11.41
CA ILE A 43 21.13 -7.53 11.98
C ILE A 43 22.16 -8.66 11.92
N VAL A 44 21.95 -9.73 12.67
CA VAL A 44 22.77 -10.96 12.59
C VAL A 44 22.06 -12.02 11.76
N ILE A 45 22.81 -13.01 11.24
CA ILE A 45 22.23 -14.18 10.57
C ILE A 45 21.15 -14.82 11.45
N GLY A 46 19.99 -15.11 10.85
CA GLY A 46 18.82 -15.68 11.54
C GLY A 46 17.88 -14.65 12.16
N ALA A 47 18.29 -13.39 12.31
CA ALA A 47 17.41 -12.30 12.73
C ALA A 47 16.59 -11.75 11.56
N SER A 48 15.51 -11.04 11.90
CA SER A 48 14.66 -10.36 10.94
C SER A 48 14.38 -8.92 11.32
N VAL A 49 14.24 -8.05 10.32
CA VAL A 49 13.78 -6.67 10.50
C VAL A 49 12.54 -6.42 9.67
N GLN A 50 11.57 -5.72 10.25
CA GLN A 50 10.41 -5.23 9.54
C GLN A 50 10.77 -3.91 8.86
N LEU A 51 10.59 -3.86 7.54
CA LEU A 51 10.59 -2.60 6.81
C LEU A 51 9.16 -2.11 6.65
N THR A 52 9.01 -0.80 6.50
CA THR A 52 7.73 -0.16 6.19
C THR A 52 7.93 0.87 5.10
N ALA A 53 7.20 0.72 4.00
CA ALA A 53 7.12 1.74 2.97
C ALA A 53 5.91 2.66 3.22
N THR A 54 6.10 3.96 3.03
CA THR A 54 5.02 4.95 3.03
C THR A 54 5.03 5.69 1.70
N THR A 55 3.87 5.80 1.07
CA THR A 55 3.67 6.52 -0.18
C THR A 55 3.05 7.88 0.10
N TRP A 56 3.48 8.90 -0.63
CA TRP A 56 3.09 10.29 -0.41
C TRP A 56 2.64 10.93 -1.72
N ASP A 57 1.62 11.78 -1.67
CA ASP A 57 1.30 12.67 -2.79
C ASP A 57 2.17 13.93 -2.81
N ALA A 58 2.03 14.74 -3.86
CA ALA A 58 2.79 15.97 -4.03
C ALA A 58 2.50 17.04 -2.96
N SER A 59 1.43 16.89 -2.19
CA SER A 59 1.08 17.77 -1.07
C SER A 59 1.66 17.29 0.27
N GLY A 60 2.36 16.15 0.28
CA GLY A 60 2.92 15.54 1.49
C GLY A 60 1.89 14.74 2.30
N ARG A 61 0.78 14.34 1.70
CA ARG A 61 -0.22 13.47 2.34
C ARG A 61 0.10 12.01 2.09
N VAL A 62 -0.05 11.18 3.13
CA VAL A 62 0.08 9.72 3.00
C VAL A 62 -1.03 9.16 2.12
N LEU A 63 -0.63 8.36 1.14
CA LEU A 63 -1.52 7.58 0.29
C LEU A 63 -1.69 6.18 0.85
N GLN A 64 -2.92 5.66 0.76
CA GLN A 64 -3.30 4.33 1.24
C GLN A 64 -3.74 3.46 0.06
N GLY A 65 -3.64 2.14 0.21
CA GLY A 65 -4.04 1.20 -0.84
C GLY A 65 -3.18 1.27 -2.10
N ARG A 66 -1.92 1.72 -1.96
CA ARG A 66 -0.95 1.75 -3.05
C ARG A 66 -0.10 0.50 -3.02
N ASP A 67 0.06 -0.13 -4.18
CA ASP A 67 0.94 -1.28 -4.31
C ASP A 67 2.40 -0.83 -4.23
N VAL A 68 3.17 -1.52 -3.38
CA VAL A 68 4.61 -1.34 -3.24
C VAL A 68 5.29 -2.63 -3.64
N THR A 69 6.11 -2.56 -4.68
CA THR A 69 6.96 -3.67 -5.12
C THR A 69 8.32 -3.55 -4.46
N TRP A 70 8.80 -4.65 -3.86
CA TRP A 70 10.09 -4.71 -3.19
C TRP A 70 11.10 -5.52 -4.02
N THR A 71 12.32 -4.99 -4.17
CA THR A 71 13.47 -5.73 -4.76
C THR A 71 14.67 -5.65 -3.82
N HIS A 72 15.62 -6.58 -3.97
CA HIS A 72 16.89 -6.57 -3.24
C HIS A 72 18.06 -6.74 -4.21
N SER A 73 19.22 -6.16 -3.87
CA SER A 73 20.43 -6.31 -4.69
C SER A 73 21.06 -7.70 -4.58
N ASP A 74 20.87 -8.39 -3.45
CA ASP A 74 21.43 -9.73 -3.22
C ASP A 74 20.47 -10.60 -2.37
N PRO A 75 19.82 -11.63 -2.97
CA PRO A 75 18.93 -12.57 -2.27
C PRO A 75 19.66 -13.50 -1.29
N THR A 76 20.97 -13.68 -1.47
CA THR A 76 21.77 -14.62 -0.69
C THR A 76 22.09 -14.06 0.70
N VAL A 77 22.15 -12.72 0.82
CA VAL A 77 22.35 -11.99 2.09
C VAL A 77 21.07 -11.95 2.92
N GLY A 78 19.92 -11.71 2.29
CA GLY A 78 18.62 -11.75 2.96
C GLY A 78 17.44 -11.71 1.99
N THR A 79 16.27 -12.11 2.47
CA THR A 79 15.04 -12.12 1.67
C THR A 79 13.96 -11.27 2.31
N VAL A 80 13.34 -10.38 1.52
CA VAL A 80 12.11 -9.67 1.86
C VAL A 80 10.93 -10.62 1.61
N SER A 81 10.13 -10.90 2.63
CA SER A 81 8.88 -11.65 2.49
C SER A 81 7.72 -10.75 2.02
N ALA A 82 6.60 -11.34 1.60
CA ALA A 82 5.37 -10.62 1.22
C ALA A 82 4.76 -9.74 2.33
N ARG A 83 5.32 -9.76 3.55
CA ARG A 83 4.92 -8.90 4.67
C ARG A 83 5.97 -7.83 4.99
N GLU A 84 6.83 -7.48 4.03
CA GLU A 84 7.92 -6.49 4.20
C GLU A 84 8.94 -6.87 5.31
N LEU A 85 8.97 -8.15 5.70
CA LEU A 85 9.90 -8.68 6.69
C LEU A 85 11.16 -9.21 5.99
N VAL A 86 12.31 -8.64 6.33
CA VAL A 86 13.63 -9.04 5.83
C VAL A 86 14.24 -10.04 6.79
N THR A 87 14.64 -11.22 6.31
CA THR A 87 15.36 -12.22 7.12
C THR A 87 16.81 -12.35 6.65
N ALA A 88 17.76 -12.25 7.57
CA ALA A 88 19.18 -12.39 7.30
C ALA A 88 19.59 -13.86 7.12
N ARG A 89 20.26 -14.17 6.00
CA ARG A 89 20.67 -15.53 5.63
C ARG A 89 22.18 -15.70 5.61
N SER A 90 22.91 -14.71 5.12
CA SER A 90 24.37 -14.75 5.08
C SER A 90 24.95 -13.36 5.38
N ARG A 91 26.19 -13.34 5.86
CA ARG A 91 26.90 -12.09 6.15
C ARG A 91 27.13 -11.31 4.86
N GLY A 92 26.83 -10.02 4.89
CA GLY A 92 26.99 -9.13 3.74
C GLY A 92 26.13 -7.88 3.88
N THR A 93 26.08 -7.08 2.82
CA THR A 93 25.21 -5.90 2.76
C THR A 93 24.28 -6.06 1.57
N THR A 94 22.98 -5.83 1.78
CA THR A 94 21.98 -5.84 0.71
C THR A 94 21.20 -4.54 0.72
N THR A 95 20.99 -3.99 -0.46
CA THR A 95 20.15 -2.80 -0.65
C THR A 95 18.76 -3.27 -1.04
N ILE A 96 17.76 -2.77 -0.34
CA ILE A 96 16.35 -3.06 -0.57
C ILE A 96 15.70 -1.83 -1.19
N THR A 97 14.98 -2.03 -2.29
CA THR A 97 14.31 -0.95 -3.01
C THR A 97 12.80 -1.16 -2.96
N ALA A 98 12.07 -0.13 -2.53
CA ALA A 98 10.61 -0.08 -2.62
C ALA A 98 10.22 0.80 -3.80
N THR A 99 9.32 0.31 -4.66
CA THR A 99 8.86 1.01 -5.86
C THR A 99 7.33 1.08 -5.88
N SER A 100 6.77 2.25 -6.16
CA SER A 100 5.33 2.48 -6.36
C SER A 100 5.10 3.55 -7.41
N GLU A 101 4.27 3.25 -8.43
CA GLU A 101 3.91 4.18 -9.53
C GLU A 101 5.10 4.91 -10.19
N GLY A 102 6.25 4.24 -10.28
CA GLY A 102 7.48 4.79 -10.86
C GLY A 102 8.37 5.56 -9.86
N GLN A 103 7.87 5.85 -8.67
CA GLN A 103 8.66 6.39 -7.56
C GLN A 103 9.33 5.27 -6.78
N HIS A 104 10.54 5.52 -6.27
CA HIS A 104 11.29 4.52 -5.51
C HIS A 104 12.14 5.13 -4.40
N CYS A 105 12.44 4.29 -3.41
CA CYS A 105 13.32 4.61 -2.29
C CYS A 105 14.13 3.37 -1.91
N THR A 106 15.26 3.55 -1.24
CA THR A 106 16.15 2.46 -0.82
C THR A 106 16.36 2.43 0.69
N SER A 107 16.57 1.22 1.21
CA SER A 107 17.02 0.94 2.57
C SER A 107 18.21 -0.01 2.52
N VAL A 108 19.14 0.10 3.46
CA VAL A 108 20.36 -0.72 3.53
C VAL A 108 20.27 -1.66 4.70
N VAL A 109 20.48 -2.96 4.46
CA VAL A 109 20.56 -3.98 5.50
C VAL A 109 21.96 -4.57 5.53
N ILE A 110 22.61 -4.46 6.68
CA ILE A 110 23.94 -5.01 6.95
C ILE A 110 23.76 -6.24 7.83
N VAL A 111 24.29 -7.37 7.38
CA VAL A 111 24.21 -8.65 8.07
C VAL A 111 25.57 -9.05 8.62
N HIS A 112 25.61 -9.27 9.92
CA HIS A 112 26.77 -9.76 10.65
C HIS A 112 26.64 -11.25 10.97
N LEU A 113 27.75 -11.89 11.32
CA LEU A 113 27.71 -13.24 11.89
C LEU A 113 27.01 -13.19 13.25
N ALA A 114 26.23 -14.22 13.56
CA ALA A 114 25.82 -14.45 14.94
C ALA A 114 27.09 -14.73 15.76
N MET A 115 27.22 -14.11 16.92
CA MET A 115 28.34 -14.38 17.83
C MET A 115 28.21 -15.79 18.39
N GLY A 116 28.86 -16.76 17.74
CA GLY A 116 29.27 -18.09 18.23
C GLY A 116 28.23 -18.96 18.95
N VAL A 117 27.76 -20.01 18.26
CA VAL A 117 27.52 -21.34 18.85
C VAL A 117 28.45 -22.34 18.18
#